data_AF-Q026E0-F1
#
_entry.id   AF-Q026E0-F1
#
_cell.length_a   1.000
_cell.length_b   1.000
_cell.length_c   1.000
_cell.angle_alpha   90.00
_cell.angle_beta   90.00
_cell.angle_gamma   90.00
#
_symmetry.space_group_name_H-M   'P 1'
#
loop_
_entity.id
_entity.type
_entity.pdbx_description
1 polymer ?
#
loop_
_entity_poly.entity_id
_entity_poly.type
_entity_poly.pdbx_seq_one_letter_code
_entity_poly.pdbx_strand_id
1 'polypeptide(L)'
;MMRKLFCFCALILIPGLPALQAADDDIAVIVNKGNPVENLSKVQLKKLLLGEQTSWPGGKRVNVILRAPGQAEREGVLRSVCTMSEDDFNQHLMHANFGGDTGGAPKALGSALAVRQLVMTLPGAVGFVRLADVTDAVRVVTVDGIAAGQPGYKIKAGK
;
A
#
# COMPACT_ATOMS: atom_id res chain seq x y z
N MET A 1 -35.39 -6.14 65.26
CA MET A 1 -36.01 -6.61 64.01
C MET A 1 -35.55 -5.68 62.89
N MET A 2 -35.01 -6.22 61.78
CA MET A 2 -34.57 -5.54 60.53
C MET A 2 -33.46 -4.46 60.63
N ARG A 3 -32.50 -4.33 59.71
CA ARG A 3 -31.84 -5.22 58.73
C ARG A 3 -30.57 -4.44 58.34
N LYS A 4 -29.39 -5.05 58.50
CA LYS A 4 -28.09 -4.47 58.13
C LYS A 4 -28.01 -4.30 56.61
N LEU A 5 -27.57 -3.14 56.12
CA LEU A 5 -27.16 -2.95 54.74
C LEU A 5 -25.76 -2.33 54.73
N PHE A 6 -24.77 -3.21 54.52
CA PHE A 6 -23.36 -2.86 54.39
C PHE A 6 -23.10 -2.63 52.90
N CYS A 7 -22.98 -1.37 52.46
CA CYS A 7 -22.56 -1.05 51.10
C CYS A 7 -21.04 -1.24 50.99
N PHE A 8 -20.62 -2.41 50.52
CA PHE A 8 -19.24 -2.65 50.07
C PHE A 8 -19.10 -2.09 48.64
N CYS A 9 -18.59 -0.87 48.50
CA CYS A 9 -18.13 -0.35 47.22
C CYS A 9 -16.80 -1.03 46.87
N ALA A 10 -16.88 -2.13 46.12
CA ALA A 10 -15.72 -2.74 45.49
C ALA A 10 -15.28 -1.87 44.30
N LEU A 11 -14.21 -1.09 44.49
CA LEU A 11 -13.54 -0.35 43.43
C LEU A 11 -12.79 -1.35 42.54
N ILE A 12 -13.37 -1.71 41.40
CA ILE A 12 -12.73 -2.57 40.40
C ILE A 12 -11.66 -1.74 39.69
N LEU A 13 -10.40 -1.96 40.05
CA LEU A 13 -9.25 -1.42 39.33
C LEU A 13 -9.09 -2.23 38.04
N ILE A 14 -9.52 -1.67 36.91
CA ILE A 14 -9.27 -2.24 35.58
C ILE A 14 -7.82 -1.91 35.22
N PRO A 15 -6.88 -2.88 35.14
CA PRO A 15 -5.57 -2.61 34.58
C PRO A 15 -5.76 -2.24 33.10
N GLY A 16 -5.40 -1.00 32.75
CA GLY A 16 -5.39 -0.55 31.36
C GLY A 16 -4.46 -1.43 30.55
N LEU A 17 -5.01 -2.20 29.61
CA LEU A 17 -4.22 -2.85 28.57
C LEU A 17 -3.48 -1.76 27.79
N PRO A 18 -2.14 -1.82 27.66
CA PRO A 18 -1.47 -0.98 26.68
C PRO A 18 -1.96 -1.45 25.30
N ALA A 19 -2.80 -0.65 24.65
CA ALA A 19 -3.06 -0.78 23.23
C ALA A 19 -1.77 -0.39 22.51
N LEU A 20 -0.84 -1.33 22.40
CA LEU A 20 0.21 -1.25 21.40
C LEU A 20 -0.48 -1.48 20.06
N GLN A 21 -1.12 -0.43 19.52
CA GLN A 21 -1.37 -0.37 18.08
C GLN A 21 0.02 -0.36 17.45
N ALA A 22 0.54 -1.55 17.14
CA ALA A 22 1.53 -1.68 16.10
C ALA A 22 0.89 -1.01 14.88
N ALA A 23 1.38 0.18 14.53
CA ALA A 23 1.06 0.78 13.26
C ALA A 23 1.42 -0.28 12.22
N ASP A 24 0.41 -0.82 11.54
CA ASP A 24 0.63 -1.81 10.51
C ASP A 24 1.36 -1.11 9.36
N ASP A 25 2.69 -1.23 9.35
CA ASP A 25 3.57 -0.65 8.35
C ASP A 25 3.43 -1.35 7.00
N ASP A 26 2.57 -2.36 6.87
CA ASP A 26 2.37 -3.06 5.62
C ASP A 26 1.81 -2.13 4.57
N ILE A 27 2.45 -2.12 3.40
CA ILE A 27 1.94 -1.41 2.24
C ILE A 27 1.12 -2.38 1.41
N ALA A 28 -0.18 -2.18 1.38
CA ALA A 28 -1.09 -2.91 0.53
C ALA A 28 -0.91 -2.48 -0.94
N VAL A 29 -0.85 -3.46 -1.83
CA VAL A 29 -0.98 -3.24 -3.27
C VAL A 29 -2.45 -3.31 -3.61
N ILE A 30 -2.98 -2.22 -4.16
CA ILE A 30 -4.40 -2.10 -4.50
C ILE A 30 -4.60 -1.95 -5.99
N VAL A 31 -5.67 -2.55 -6.51
CA VAL A 31 -6.11 -2.42 -7.89
C VAL A 31 -7.60 -2.03 -7.93
N ASN A 32 -8.03 -1.55 -9.09
CA ASN A 32 -9.45 -1.34 -9.35
C ASN A 32 -10.26 -2.63 -9.14
N LYS A 33 -11.48 -2.56 -8.60
CA LYS A 33 -12.35 -3.74 -8.41
C LYS A 33 -12.61 -4.55 -9.69
N GLY A 34 -12.69 -3.88 -10.84
CA GLY A 34 -12.88 -4.50 -12.14
C GLY A 34 -11.58 -4.98 -12.80
N ASN A 35 -10.44 -4.91 -12.10
CA ASN A 35 -9.20 -5.55 -12.54
C ASN A 35 -9.18 -7.00 -12.03
N PRO A 36 -9.10 -8.00 -12.92
CA PRO A 36 -9.18 -9.41 -12.53
C PRO A 36 -7.92 -9.93 -11.83
N VAL A 37 -6.85 -9.14 -11.74
CA VAL A 37 -5.63 -9.52 -11.04
C VAL A 37 -5.93 -9.75 -9.55
N GLU A 38 -5.48 -10.89 -9.04
CA GLU A 38 -5.60 -11.28 -7.63
C GLU A 38 -4.24 -11.39 -6.93
N ASN A 39 -3.19 -11.70 -7.69
CA ASN A 39 -1.84 -11.86 -7.20
C ASN A 39 -0.82 -11.22 -8.16
N LEU A 40 0.21 -10.60 -7.62
CA LEU A 40 1.36 -10.10 -8.37
C LEU A 40 2.65 -10.62 -7.74
N SER A 41 3.67 -10.90 -8.54
CA SER A 41 5.01 -11.13 -7.98
C SER A 41 5.71 -9.81 -7.70
N LYS A 42 6.66 -9.79 -6.76
CA LYS A 42 7.52 -8.61 -6.56
C LYS A 42 8.30 -8.23 -7.83
N VAL A 43 8.72 -9.22 -8.61
CA VAL A 43 9.39 -9.00 -9.90
C VAL A 43 8.45 -8.28 -10.86
N GLN A 44 7.19 -8.68 -10.93
CA GLN A 44 6.19 -8.01 -11.76
C GLN A 44 5.94 -6.59 -11.27
N LEU A 45 5.79 -6.36 -9.97
CA LEU A 45 5.63 -5.02 -9.41
C LEU A 45 6.79 -4.09 -9.77
N LYS A 46 8.04 -4.60 -9.72
CA LYS A 46 9.22 -3.85 -10.16
C LYS A 46 9.09 -3.42 -11.63
N LYS A 47 8.72 -4.34 -12.52
CA LYS A 47 8.50 -4.03 -13.95
C LYS A 47 7.44 -2.96 -14.17
N LEU A 48 6.33 -3.02 -13.41
CA LEU A 48 5.29 -1.99 -13.48
C LEU A 48 5.82 -0.63 -13.00
N LEU A 49 6.52 -0.59 -11.86
CA LEU A 49 7.07 0.64 -11.27
C LEU A 49 8.13 1.31 -12.16
N LEU A 50 8.96 0.50 -12.83
CA LEU A 50 10.03 0.99 -13.72
C LEU A 50 9.55 1.28 -15.14
N GLY A 51 8.27 1.01 -15.45
CA GLY A 51 7.68 1.23 -16.76
C GLY A 51 8.00 0.15 -17.80
N GLU A 52 8.67 -0.93 -17.43
CA GLU A 52 9.01 -2.07 -18.30
C GLU A 52 7.77 -2.89 -18.69
N GLN A 53 6.73 -2.88 -17.85
CA GLN A 53 5.44 -3.45 -18.16
C GLN A 53 4.35 -2.37 -18.06
N THR A 54 3.67 -2.10 -19.17
CA THR A 54 2.74 -0.97 -19.30
C THR A 54 1.31 -1.41 -19.61
N SER A 55 1.08 -2.71 -19.73
CA SER A 55 -0.23 -3.32 -19.97
C SER A 55 -0.47 -4.54 -19.08
N TRP A 56 -1.72 -4.70 -18.68
CA TRP A 56 -2.24 -5.91 -18.08
C TRP A 56 -2.47 -6.99 -19.15
N PRO A 57 -2.56 -8.27 -18.77
CA PRO A 57 -3.14 -9.29 -19.64
C PRO A 57 -4.48 -8.81 -20.22
N GLY A 58 -4.66 -8.93 -21.53
CA GLY A 58 -5.82 -8.38 -22.24
C GLY A 58 -5.65 -6.93 -22.73
N GLY A 59 -4.45 -6.34 -22.63
CA GLY A 59 -4.10 -5.08 -23.30
C GLY A 59 -4.51 -3.81 -22.58
N LYS A 60 -5.13 -3.90 -21.40
CA LYS A 60 -5.51 -2.72 -20.61
C LYS A 60 -4.25 -2.01 -20.10
N ARG A 61 -4.12 -0.70 -20.39
CA ARG A 61 -2.98 0.11 -19.93
C ARG A 61 -2.89 0.16 -18.40
N VAL A 62 -1.67 -0.01 -17.88
CA VAL A 62 -1.35 0.12 -16.45
C VAL A 62 -1.18 1.59 -16.10
N ASN A 63 -1.76 2.00 -14.96
CA ASN A 63 -1.48 3.31 -14.36
C ASN A 63 -0.92 3.09 -12.96
N VAL A 64 0.38 3.31 -12.77
CA VAL A 64 1.02 3.13 -11.47
C VAL A 64 0.87 4.40 -10.63
N ILE A 65 0.31 4.27 -9.43
CA ILE A 65 0.03 5.39 -8.54
C ILE A 65 0.82 5.21 -7.23
N LEU A 66 1.67 6.18 -6.91
CA LEU A 66 2.47 6.21 -5.68
C LEU A 66 2.08 7.40 -4.80
N ARG A 67 2.42 7.32 -3.51
CA ARG A 67 2.49 8.52 -2.66
C ARG A 67 3.58 9.46 -3.16
N ALA A 68 3.49 10.73 -2.78
CA ALA A 68 4.49 11.75 -3.14
C ALA A 68 5.92 11.35 -2.67
N PRO A 69 6.98 11.85 -3.34
CA PRO A 69 8.35 11.76 -2.83
C PRO A 69 8.46 12.18 -1.36
N GLY A 70 9.32 11.48 -0.61
CA GLY A 70 9.51 11.71 0.83
C GLY A 70 8.43 11.11 1.74
N GLN A 71 7.43 10.44 1.19
CA GLN A 71 6.44 9.69 1.98
C GLN A 71 6.96 8.28 2.27
N ALA A 72 6.80 7.83 3.53
CA ALA A 72 7.26 6.52 3.98
C ALA A 72 6.70 5.37 3.13
N GLU A 73 5.47 5.45 2.63
CA GLU A 73 4.90 4.41 1.76
C GLU A 73 5.69 4.27 0.46
N ARG A 74 6.03 5.40 -0.18
CA ARG A 74 6.80 5.40 -1.43
C ARG A 74 8.21 4.88 -1.17
N GLU A 75 8.87 5.41 -0.15
CA GLU A 75 10.22 4.98 0.20
C GLU A 75 10.28 3.48 0.48
N GLY A 76 9.30 2.96 1.22
CA GLY A 76 9.14 1.53 1.50
C GLY A 76 8.96 0.68 0.24
N VAL A 77 8.09 1.12 -0.69
CA VAL A 77 7.89 0.46 -1.98
C VAL A 77 9.16 0.45 -2.83
N LEU A 78 9.83 1.59 -2.98
CA LEU A 78 11.05 1.70 -3.78
C LEU A 78 12.17 0.81 -3.21
N ARG A 79 12.39 0.83 -1.89
CA ARG A 79 13.38 -0.02 -1.23
C ARG A 79 13.05 -1.50 -1.36
N SER A 80 11.82 -1.89 -1.06
CA SER A 80 11.45 -3.30 -0.98
C SER A 80 11.21 -3.95 -2.34
N VAL A 81 10.67 -3.22 -3.33
CA VAL A 81 10.29 -3.76 -4.64
C VAL A 81 11.34 -3.44 -5.70
N CYS A 82 11.76 -2.18 -5.80
CA CYS A 82 12.70 -1.76 -6.83
C CYS A 82 14.16 -1.96 -6.44
N THR A 83 14.44 -2.14 -5.14
CA THR A 83 15.79 -2.11 -4.55
C THR A 83 16.53 -0.82 -4.87
N MET A 84 15.81 0.31 -4.80
CA MET A 84 16.29 1.64 -5.20
C MET A 84 16.02 2.65 -4.08
N SER A 85 16.88 3.67 -3.99
CA SER A 85 16.58 4.91 -3.28
C SER A 85 15.64 5.82 -4.09
N GLU A 86 15.17 6.91 -3.49
CA GLU A 86 14.41 7.94 -4.22
C GLU A 86 15.24 8.57 -5.33
N ASP A 87 16.54 8.81 -5.09
CA ASP A 87 17.46 9.38 -6.06
C ASP A 87 17.71 8.42 -7.23
N ASP A 88 17.97 7.14 -6.96
CA ASP A 88 18.15 6.13 -8.01
C ASP A 88 16.90 6.02 -8.89
N PHE A 89 15.72 6.04 -8.26
CA PHE A 89 14.45 5.97 -8.98
C PHE A 89 14.20 7.21 -9.84
N ASN A 90 14.53 8.40 -9.34
CA ASN A 90 14.43 9.64 -10.11
C ASN A 90 15.41 9.66 -11.29
N GLN A 91 16.65 9.21 -11.09
CA GLN A 91 17.62 9.05 -12.18
C GLN A 91 17.10 8.09 -13.25
N HIS A 92 16.55 6.93 -12.85
CA HIS A 92 15.91 5.98 -13.78
C HIS A 92 14.80 6.66 -14.60
N LEU A 93 13.89 7.38 -13.95
CA LEU A 93 12.81 8.09 -14.63
C LEU A 93 13.32 9.15 -15.62
N MET A 94 14.37 9.90 -15.25
CA MET A 94 14.98 10.88 -16.16
C MET A 94 15.54 10.18 -17.40
N HIS A 95 16.30 9.09 -17.23
CA HIS A 95 16.86 8.33 -18.34
C HIS A 95 15.78 7.74 -19.27
N ALA A 96 14.72 7.16 -18.71
CA ALA A 96 13.60 6.63 -19.49
C ALA A 96 12.92 7.72 -20.34
N ASN A 97 12.72 8.90 -19.76
CA ASN A 97 12.06 10.02 -20.44
C ASN A 97 12.90 10.58 -21.60
N PHE A 98 14.23 10.65 -21.46
CA PHE A 98 15.13 11.04 -22.56
C PHE A 98 15.27 9.97 -23.64
N GLY A 99 15.10 8.68 -23.30
CA GLY A 99 15.12 7.57 -24.26
C GLY A 99 13.86 7.44 -25.11
N GLY A 100 12.84 8.28 -24.90
CA GLY A 100 11.54 8.19 -25.57
C GLY A 100 10.63 7.08 -25.03
N ASP A 101 11.07 6.34 -24.03
CA ASP A 101 10.32 5.25 -23.40
C ASP A 101 9.42 5.82 -22.29
N THR A 102 8.27 6.37 -22.70
CA THR A 102 7.29 7.00 -21.80
C THR A 102 6.26 5.99 -21.28
N GLY A 103 6.67 4.74 -21.07
CA GLY A 103 5.83 3.60 -20.68
C GLY A 103 4.80 3.88 -19.58
N GLY A 104 5.01 4.93 -18.79
CA GLY A 104 3.99 5.62 -18.03
C GLY A 104 4.57 5.87 -16.66
N ALA A 105 5.29 6.99 -16.52
CA ALA A 105 5.90 7.36 -15.25
C ALA A 105 4.83 7.29 -14.13
N PRO A 106 5.15 6.69 -12.97
CA PRO A 106 4.17 6.60 -11.90
C PRO A 106 3.65 7.98 -11.50
N LYS A 107 2.33 8.08 -11.35
CA LYS A 107 1.71 9.31 -10.85
C LYS A 107 1.86 9.37 -9.34
N ALA A 108 2.45 10.46 -8.86
CA ALA A 108 2.65 10.72 -7.43
C ALA A 108 1.49 11.57 -6.86
N LEU A 109 0.92 11.17 -5.72
CA LEU A 109 -0.20 11.86 -5.08
C LEU A 109 0.05 12.14 -3.59
N GLY A 110 -0.49 13.27 -3.11
CA GLY A 110 -0.24 13.77 -1.75
C GLY A 110 -0.86 12.96 -0.61
N SER A 111 -1.91 12.17 -0.85
CA SER A 111 -2.65 11.46 0.21
C SER A 111 -3.07 10.05 -0.18
N ALA A 112 -3.22 9.17 0.81
CA ALA A 112 -3.76 7.82 0.61
C ALA A 112 -5.18 7.84 0.03
N LEU A 113 -6.01 8.79 0.47
CA LEU A 113 -7.35 9.02 -0.09
C LEU A 113 -7.29 9.27 -1.60
N ALA A 114 -6.39 10.16 -2.06
CA ALA A 114 -6.25 10.48 -3.48
C ALA A 114 -5.76 9.27 -4.30
N VAL A 115 -4.81 8.50 -3.76
CA VAL A 115 -4.36 7.24 -4.39
C VAL A 115 -5.53 6.29 -4.57
N ARG A 116 -6.30 6.06 -3.50
CA ARG A 116 -7.43 5.13 -3.51
C ARG A 116 -8.54 5.58 -4.47
N GLN A 117 -8.90 6.87 -4.45
CA GLN A 117 -9.87 7.45 -5.39
C GLN A 117 -9.43 7.25 -6.84
N LEU A 118 -8.16 7.47 -7.15
CA LEU A 118 -7.68 7.29 -8.51
C LEU A 118 -7.68 5.82 -8.95
N VAL A 119 -7.33 4.90 -8.04
CA VAL A 119 -7.42 3.45 -8.28
C VAL A 119 -8.86 2.99 -8.51
N MET A 120 -9.82 3.55 -7.78
CA MET A 120 -11.25 3.29 -7.98
C MET A 120 -11.76 3.76 -9.36
N THR A 121 -11.24 4.87 -9.86
CA THR A 121 -11.71 5.49 -11.11
C THR A 121 -11.06 4.88 -12.35
N LEU A 122 -9.80 4.44 -12.26
CA LEU A 122 -9.05 3.93 -13.40
C LEU A 122 -9.01 2.40 -13.42
N PRO A 123 -9.68 1.71 -14.36
CA PRO A 123 -9.76 0.24 -14.39
C PRO A 123 -8.43 -0.49 -14.53
N GLY A 124 -7.37 0.21 -14.95
CA GLY A 124 -6.01 -0.32 -15.11
C GLY A 124 -5.03 0.19 -14.06
N ALA A 125 -5.48 0.90 -13.04
CA ALA A 125 -4.58 1.42 -12.02
C ALA A 125 -4.15 0.35 -11.02
N VAL A 126 -2.90 0.51 -10.57
CA VAL A 126 -2.31 -0.15 -9.40
C VAL A 126 -1.76 0.93 -8.49
N GLY A 127 -2.09 0.87 -7.21
CA GLY A 127 -1.68 1.84 -6.20
C GLY A 127 -1.06 1.18 -4.98
N PHE A 128 -0.37 2.00 -4.19
CA PHE A 128 0.31 1.58 -2.98
C PHE A 128 -0.10 2.50 -1.82
N VAL A 129 -0.67 1.93 -0.77
CA VAL A 129 -1.14 2.63 0.43
C VAL A 129 -0.85 1.78 1.66
N ARG A 130 -0.84 2.35 2.87
CA ARG A 130 -0.78 1.55 4.10
C ARG A 130 -2.00 0.65 4.18
N LEU A 131 -1.85 -0.53 4.77
CA LEU A 131 -2.95 -1.48 4.93
C LEU A 131 -4.11 -0.85 5.72
N ALA A 132 -3.80 -0.03 6.72
CA ALA A 132 -4.77 0.72 7.52
C ALA A 132 -5.60 1.73 6.70
N ASP A 133 -5.11 2.19 5.54
CA ASP A 133 -5.81 3.13 4.66
C ASP A 133 -6.69 2.44 3.61
N VAL A 134 -6.69 1.10 3.57
CA VAL A 134 -7.52 0.34 2.64
C VAL A 134 -8.99 0.44 3.04
N THR A 135 -9.87 0.52 2.05
CA THR A 135 -11.33 0.37 2.23
C THR A 135 -11.84 -0.66 1.25
N ASP A 136 -13.09 -1.07 1.46
CA ASP A 136 -13.83 -1.97 0.58
C ASP A 136 -14.00 -1.44 -0.85
N ALA A 137 -13.68 -0.17 -1.13
CA ALA A 137 -13.84 0.46 -2.43
C ALA A 137 -12.81 0.01 -3.49
N VAL A 138 -11.70 -0.59 -3.07
CA VAL A 138 -10.64 -1.13 -3.94
C VAL A 138 -10.38 -2.60 -3.65
N ARG A 139 -9.71 -3.31 -4.56
CA ARG A 139 -9.26 -4.68 -4.34
C ARG A 139 -7.82 -4.68 -3.86
N VAL A 140 -7.53 -5.37 -2.76
CA VAL A 140 -6.14 -5.68 -2.36
C VAL A 140 -5.72 -6.94 -3.09
N VAL A 141 -4.53 -6.93 -3.68
CA VAL A 141 -3.92 -8.13 -4.30
C VAL A 141 -2.88 -8.72 -3.36
N THR A 142 -2.69 -10.03 -3.44
CA THR A 142 -1.56 -10.69 -2.76
C THR A 142 -0.27 -10.39 -3.51
N VAL A 143 0.84 -10.40 -2.78
CA VAL A 143 2.19 -10.30 -3.36
C VAL A 143 2.96 -11.56 -3.06
N ASP A 144 3.47 -12.21 -4.10
CA ASP A 144 4.12 -13.53 -4.01
C ASP A 144 3.24 -14.57 -3.28
N GLY A 145 1.93 -14.48 -3.44
CA GLY A 145 0.93 -15.35 -2.78
C GLY A 145 0.61 -14.99 -1.33
N ILE A 146 1.19 -13.90 -0.78
CA ILE A 146 1.00 -13.48 0.61
C ILE A 146 0.16 -12.21 0.66
N ALA A 147 -0.89 -12.21 1.49
CA ALA A 147 -1.70 -11.02 1.73
C ALA A 147 -0.97 -10.02 2.64
N ALA A 148 -1.20 -8.72 2.43
CA ALA A 148 -0.74 -7.68 3.36
C ALA A 148 -1.27 -7.95 4.78
N GLY A 149 -0.46 -7.70 5.80
CA GLY A 149 -0.77 -8.01 7.20
C GLY A 149 -0.51 -9.47 7.61
N GLN A 150 -0.16 -10.36 6.66
CA GLN A 150 0.18 -11.74 6.97
C GLN A 150 1.69 -11.94 7.24
N PRO A 151 2.06 -12.93 8.07
CA PRO A 151 3.45 -13.32 8.26
C PRO A 151 4.14 -13.61 6.92
N GLY A 152 5.33 -13.06 6.74
CA GLY A 152 6.11 -13.22 5.51
C GLY A 152 5.89 -12.15 4.45
N TYR A 153 4.88 -11.28 4.57
CA TYR A 153 4.70 -10.14 3.66
C TYR A 153 5.90 -9.17 3.72
N LYS A 154 6.41 -8.74 2.55
CA LYS A 154 7.72 -8.08 2.44
C LYS A 154 7.68 -6.59 2.04
N ILE A 155 6.52 -6.02 1.77
CA ILE A 155 6.39 -4.61 1.39
C ILE A 155 5.95 -3.82 2.63
N LYS A 156 6.89 -3.07 3.20
CA LYS A 156 6.68 -2.29 4.43
C LYS A 156 6.96 -0.82 4.14
N ALA A 157 6.36 0.08 4.91
CA ALA A 157 6.67 1.50 4.89
C ALA A 157 8.14 1.72 5.23
N GLY A 158 8.68 2.81 4.70
CA GLY A 158 9.99 3.31 5.05
C GLY A 158 10.06 3.68 6.53
N LYS A 159 11.20 3.36 7.14
CA LYS A 159 11.61 3.84 8.46
C LYS A 159 12.35 5.15 8.32
#